data_AF-A0A2E7JVE0-F1
#
_entry.id   AF-A0A2E7JVE0-F1
#
_cell.length_a   1.000
_cell.length_b   1.000
_cell.length_c   1.000
_cell.angle_alpha   90.00
_cell.angle_beta   90.00
_cell.angle_gamma   90.00
#
_symmetry.space_group_name_H-M   'P 1'
#
loop_
_entity.id
_entity.type
_entity.pdbx_description
1 polymer ?
#
loop_
_entity_poly.entity_id
_entity_poly.type
_entity_poly.pdbx_seq_one_letter_code
_entity_poly.pdbx_strand_id
1 'polypeptide(L)' 'METFHSRFSDECLNREWLLNLREARVVIEDWRQHYNTERPYSRLGYMSPQSFIANQKVSP' A
#
# COMPACT_ATOMS: atom_id res chain seq x y z
N MET A 1 -3.03 9.52 13.02
CA MET A 1 -2.40 8.35 12.39
C MET A 1 -3.51 7.54 11.76
N GLU A 2 -3.80 7.76 10.49
CA GLU A 2 -4.65 6.83 9.76
C GLU A 2 -3.82 5.57 9.51
N THR A 3 -4.27 4.47 10.09
CA THR A 3 -3.58 3.19 10.05
C THR A 3 -3.80 2.53 8.68
N PHE A 4 -2.88 1.65 8.29
CA PHE A 4 -2.96 0.84 7.07
C PHE A 4 -4.37 0.28 6.83
N HIS A 5 -5.03 -0.21 7.89
CA HIS A 5 -6.36 -0.82 7.79
C HIS A 5 -7.47 0.17 7.44
N SER A 6 -7.44 1.38 8.02
CA SER A 6 -8.39 2.45 7.68
C SER A 6 -8.23 2.88 6.22
N ARG A 7 -6.99 3.00 5.75
CA ARG A 7 -6.68 3.37 4.36
C ARG A 7 -7.03 2.26 3.37
N PHE A 8 -6.75 1.01 3.70
CA PHE A 8 -7.15 -0.12 2.89
C PHE A 8 -8.67 -0.18 2.71
N SER A 9 -9.43 0.07 3.78
CA SER A 9 -10.89 0.12 3.69
C SER A 9 -11.37 1.28 2.80
N ASP A 10 -10.87 2.50 3.02
CA ASP A 10 -11.35 3.71 2.32
C ASP A 10 -10.88 3.82 0.86
N GLU A 11 -9.62 3.48 0.59
CA GLU A 11 -9.00 3.64 -0.73
C GLU A 11 -9.12 2.39 -1.61
N CYS A 12 -9.25 1.19 -1.04
CA CYS A 12 -9.37 -0.05 -1.82
C CYS A 12 -10.80 -0.61 -1.78
N LEU A 13 -11.27 -1.01 -0.59
CA LEU A 13 -12.49 -1.81 -0.50
C LEU A 13 -13.78 -1.01 -0.73
N ASN A 14 -13.86 0.21 -0.21
CA ASN A 14 -15.04 1.07 -0.37
C ASN A 14 -15.18 1.66 -1.79
N ARG A 15 -14.13 1.62 -2.61
CA ARG A 15 -14.17 2.12 -3.99
C ARG A 15 -14.57 1.06 -5.01
N GLU A 16 -14.45 -0.21 -4.67
CA GLU A 16 -14.53 -1.32 -5.62
C GLU A 16 -15.71 -2.25 -5.26
N TRP A 17 -16.57 -2.57 -6.24
CA TRP A 17 -17.63 -3.55 -6.03
C TRP A 17 -17.11 -4.97 -6.34
N LEU A 18 -16.64 -5.67 -5.31
CA LEU A 18 -16.03 -6.98 -5.45
C LEU A 18 -17.08 -8.09 -5.61
N LEU A 19 -17.32 -8.53 -6.84
CA LEU A 19 -18.33 -9.55 -7.17
C LEU A 19 -17.90 -10.98 -6.86
N ASN A 20 -16.58 -11.25 -6.85
CA ASN A 20 -16.04 -12.57 -6.59
C ASN A 20 -14.59 -12.50 -6.07
N LEU A 21 -14.09 -13.63 -5.54
CA LEU A 21 -12.74 -13.71 -4.95
C LEU A 21 -11.61 -13.44 -5.95
N ARG A 22 -11.81 -13.70 -7.25
CA ARG A 22 -10.77 -13.46 -8.25
C ARG A 22 -10.57 -11.96 -8.45
N GLU A 23 -11.67 -11.22 -8.63
CA GLU A 23 -11.64 -9.77 -8.72
C GLU A 23 -11.04 -9.16 -7.45
N ALA A 24 -11.48 -9.62 -6.28
CA ALA A 24 -10.91 -9.16 -5.00
C ALA A 24 -9.39 -9.35 -4.92
N ARG A 25 -8.86 -10.49 -5.38
CA ARG A 25 -7.41 -10.72 -5.38
C ARG A 25 -6.66 -9.74 -6.30
N VAL A 26 -7.20 -9.49 -7.49
CA VAL A 26 -6.57 -8.57 -8.46
C VAL A 26 -6.57 -7.14 -7.90
N VAL A 27 -7.71 -6.67 -7.42
CA VAL A 27 -7.89 -5.34 -6.84
C VAL A 27 -6.97 -5.11 -5.64
N ILE A 28 -6.92 -6.08 -4.72
CA ILE A 28 -6.07 -5.98 -3.52
C ILE A 28 -4.58 -6.01 -3.89
N GLU A 29 -4.17 -6.83 -4.86
CA GLU A 29 -2.78 -6.88 -5.32
C GLU A 29 -2.33 -5.59 -6.02
N ASP A 30 -3.21 -5.01 -6.85
CA ASP A 30 -2.95 -3.73 -7.51
C ASP A 30 -2.81 -2.59 -6.49
N TRP A 31 -3.79 -2.47 -5.58
CA TRP A 31 -3.74 -1.48 -4.51
C TRP A 31 -2.51 -1.65 -3.61
N ARG A 32 -2.15 -2.89 -3.27
CA ARG A 32 -0.94 -3.18 -2.48
C ARG A 32 0.32 -2.72 -3.20
N GLN A 33 0.42 -2.90 -4.51
CA GLN A 33 1.58 -2.44 -5.29
C GLN A 33 1.64 -0.91 -5.31
N HIS A 34 0.52 -0.24 -5.61
CA HIS A 34 0.42 1.22 -5.61
C HIS A 34 0.78 1.82 -4.23
N TYR A 35 0.20 1.29 -3.15
CA TYR A 35 0.48 1.74 -1.79
C TYR A 35 1.96 1.61 -1.41
N ASN A 36 2.62 0.52 -1.82
CA ASN A 36 4.03 0.27 -1.47
C ASN A 36 5.03 1.07 -2.31
N THR A 37 4.66 1.47 -3.53
CA THR A 37 5.54 2.13 -4.51
C THR A 37 5.44 3.65 -4.46
N GLU A 38 4.23 4.20 -4.40
CA GLU A 38 3.99 5.62 -4.69
C GLU A 38 3.80 6.50 -3.46
N ARG A 39 3.54 5.93 -2.28
CA ARG A 39 3.16 6.71 -1.09
C ARG A 39 4.34 6.99 -0.17
N PRO A 40 4.86 8.24 -0.13
CA PRO A 40 5.88 8.63 0.83
C PRO A 40 5.29 8.72 2.25
N TYR A 41 5.86 7.98 3.19
CA TYR A 41 5.49 8.07 4.60
C TYR A 41 6.39 9.07 5.32
N SER A 42 5.83 10.12 5.94
CA SER A 42 6.63 11.05 6.77
C SER A 42 7.37 10.34 7.91
N ARG A 43 6.80 9.26 8.45
CA ARG A 43 7.48 8.42 9.47
C ARG A 43 8.67 7.62 8.91
N LEU A 44 8.71 7.41 7.60
CA LEU A 44 9.81 6.79 6.87
C LEU A 44 10.73 7.85 6.20
N GLY A 45 10.69 9.10 6.65
CA GLY A 45 11.50 10.18 6.07
C GLY A 45 11.04 10.61 4.68
N TYR A 46 9.73 10.57 4.41
CA TYR A 46 9.13 10.81 3.09
C TYR A 46 9.55 9.79 2.02
N MET A 47 9.96 8.59 2.44
CA MET A 47 10.23 7.48 1.52
C MET A 47 8.99 6.59 1.40
N SER A 48 8.78 6.01 0.23
CA SER A 48 7.82 4.93 0.08
C SER A 48 8.28 3.69 0.84
N PRO A 49 7.38 2.78 1.25
CA PRO A 49 7.76 1.54 1.92
C PRO A 49 8.81 0.75 1.14
N GLN A 50 8.70 0.71 -0.19
CA GLN A 50 9.69 0.04 -1.05
C GLN A 50 11.05 0.76 -1.04
N SER A 51 11.06 2.09 -1.14
CA SER A 51 12.31 2.86 -1.06
C SER A 51 12.96 2.76 0.32
N PHE A 52 12.17 2.69 1.39
CA PHE A 52 12.67 2.48 2.74
C PHE A 52 13.34 1.11 2.90
N ILE A 53 12.71 0.03 2.42
CA ILE A 53 13.29 -1.33 2.44
C ILE A 53 14.56 -1.38 1.58
N ALA A 54 14.56 -0.72 0.41
CA ALA A 54 15.75 -0.64 -0.44
C ALA A 54 16.90 0.10 0.25
N ASN A 55 16.63 1.24 0.90
CA ASN A 55 17.65 1.99 1.66
C ASN A 55 18.15 1.22 2.88
N GLN A 56 17.28 0.49 3.59
CA GLN A 56 17.68 -0.32 4.74
C GLN A 56 18.65 -1.45 4.36
N LYS A 57 18.56 -1.98 3.14
CA LYS A 57 19.50 -3.00 2.63
C LYS A 57 20.85 -2.43 2.20
N VAL A 58 20.98 -1.11 2.07
CA VAL A 58 22.20 -0.42 1.60
C VAL A 58 23.06 0.08 2.76
N SER A 59 22.57 0.02 4.00
CA SER A 59 23.40 0.27 5.19
C SER A 59 24.23 -0.98 5.53
N PRO A 60 25.58 -0.91 5.53
CA PRO A 60 26.45 -1.98 6.00
C PRO A 60 26.35 -2.21 7.51
#